data_AF-A0A2T6KQI7-F1
#
_entry.id   AF-A0A2T6KQI7-F1
#
_cell.length_a   1.000
_cell.length_b   1.000
_cell.length_c   1.000
_cell.angle_alpha   90.00
_cell.angle_beta   90.00
_cell.angle_gamma   90.00
#
_symmetry.space_group_name_H-M   'P 1'
#
loop_
_entity.id
_entity.type
_entity.pdbx_description
1 polymer ?
#
loop_
_entity_poly.entity_id
_entity_poly.type
_entity_poly.pdbx_seq_one_letter_code
_entity_poly.pdbx_strand_id
1 'polypeptide(L)'
;MRREKRDRRLWHRLEGYSFHERPLTRSLIDRLHEESGHSIDVCYTLVEEYRRFMYLVGCTGETLAPSPIVALVWRLHISDEKAYFQDFCPRVIGRTIHYAADPLPIGEDPAYERTLEFYAREFGRAQVQYWPDPDVGAVNLSSFLMWSVGLTAFALALLIGSIIFAAFGAFVITGSMFLRWKFSSLPLQNLHPETE
;
A
#
# COMPACT_ATOMS: atom_id res chain seq x y z
N MET A 1 15.09 -11.40 16.33
CA MET A 1 15.63 -12.33 15.31
C MET A 1 16.11 -11.50 14.14
N ARG A 2 17.42 -11.42 13.89
CA ARG A 2 17.97 -10.65 12.76
C ARG A 2 17.70 -11.46 11.50
N ARG A 3 16.77 -11.00 10.66
CA ARG A 3 16.40 -11.70 9.43
C ARG A 3 17.47 -11.40 8.39
N GLU A 4 18.23 -12.42 8.01
CA GLU A 4 19.21 -12.27 6.94
C GLU A 4 18.47 -12.20 5.59
N LYS A 5 18.91 -11.26 4.74
CA LYS A 5 18.40 -11.12 3.38
C LYS A 5 18.84 -12.32 2.55
N ARG A 6 17.90 -12.93 1.82
CA ARG A 6 18.19 -13.98 0.83
C ARG A 6 19.31 -13.60 -0.12
N ASP A 7 19.28 -12.38 -0.68
CA ASP A 7 20.36 -11.84 -1.52
C ASP A 7 20.90 -10.52 -0.96
N ARG A 8 21.96 -10.61 -0.15
CA ARG A 8 22.59 -9.43 0.44
C ARG A 8 23.24 -8.51 -0.59
N ARG A 9 23.70 -9.03 -1.73
CA ARG A 9 24.36 -8.23 -2.77
C ARG A 9 23.34 -7.38 -3.51
N LEU A 10 22.19 -7.97 -3.88
CA LEU A 10 21.08 -7.22 -4.47
C LEU A 10 20.57 -6.14 -3.51
N TRP A 11 20.36 -6.49 -2.24
CA TRP A 11 19.89 -5.52 -1.25
C TRP A 11 20.86 -4.33 -1.10
N HIS A 12 22.17 -4.59 -1.04
CA HIS A 12 23.18 -3.53 -0.96
C HIS A 12 23.16 -2.60 -2.19
N ARG A 13 23.01 -3.15 -3.41
CA ARG A 13 22.87 -2.32 -4.62
C ARG A 13 21.60 -1.47 -4.57
N LEU A 14 20.50 -2.00 -4.06
CA LEU A 14 19.24 -1.29 -3.92
C LEU A 14 19.31 -0.17 -2.87
N GLU A 15 19.95 -0.41 -1.73
CA GLU A 15 20.19 0.60 -0.70
C GLU A 15 21.09 1.73 -1.21
N GLY A 16 22.09 1.41 -2.03
CA GLY A 16 22.99 2.40 -2.64
C GLY A 16 22.39 3.18 -3.80
N TYR A 17 21.22 2.80 -4.33
CA TYR A 17 20.57 3.52 -5.41
C TYR A 17 19.70 4.66 -4.85
N SER A 18 20.02 5.89 -5.27
CA SER A 18 19.27 7.09 -4.92
C SER A 18 18.12 7.31 -5.90
N PHE A 19 16.90 7.26 -5.39
CA PHE A 19 15.69 7.66 -6.11
C PHE A 19 15.40 9.17 -6.00
N HIS A 20 16.15 9.86 -5.13
CA HIS A 20 15.85 11.21 -4.65
C HIS A 20 16.69 12.28 -5.35
N GLU A 21 17.88 11.92 -5.82
CA GLU A 21 18.85 12.89 -6.34
C GLU A 21 18.98 12.78 -7.85
N ARG A 22 18.36 13.72 -8.57
CA ARG A 22 18.62 13.95 -9.99
C ARG A 22 18.92 15.44 -10.22
N PRO A 23 20.17 15.83 -10.48
CA PRO A 23 20.53 17.24 -10.61
C PRO A 23 19.93 17.93 -11.86
N LEU A 24 19.47 17.17 -12.85
CA LEU A 24 19.00 17.69 -14.15
C LEU A 24 17.53 17.35 -14.47
N THR A 25 16.88 16.51 -13.66
CA THR A 25 15.47 16.11 -13.85
C THR A 25 14.76 16.05 -12.51
N ARG A 26 13.42 16.11 -12.50
CA ARG A 26 12.65 15.95 -11.26
C ARG A 26 12.94 14.58 -10.62
N SER A 27 13.04 14.55 -9.30
CA SER A 27 13.25 13.29 -8.58
C SER A 27 11.99 12.41 -8.64
N LEU A 28 12.14 11.11 -8.33
CA LEU A 28 10.97 10.24 -8.21
C LEU A 28 10.04 10.69 -7.07
N ILE A 29 10.62 11.28 -6.01
CA ILE A 29 9.88 11.79 -4.86
C ILE A 29 9.01 12.99 -5.25
N ASP A 30 9.56 13.95 -5.99
CA ASP A 30 8.82 15.14 -6.41
C ASP A 30 7.65 14.76 -7.30
N ARG A 31 7.88 13.87 -8.26
CA ARG A 31 6.81 13.36 -9.14
C ARG A 31 5.75 12.59 -8.36
N LEU A 32 6.16 11.78 -7.37
CA LEU A 32 5.22 11.05 -6.52
C LEU A 32 4.39 12.00 -5.65
N HIS A 33 5.00 13.06 -5.11
CA HIS A 33 4.30 14.09 -4.35
C HIS A 33 3.24 14.80 -5.20
N GLU A 34 3.61 15.23 -6.40
CA GLU A 34 2.70 15.87 -7.36
C GLU A 34 1.54 14.95 -7.76
N GLU A 35 1.84 13.69 -8.10
CA GLU A 35 0.85 12.73 -8.61
C GLU A 35 -0.12 12.23 -7.52
N SER A 36 0.38 12.03 -6.29
CA SER A 36 -0.42 11.42 -5.22
C SER A 36 -0.97 12.42 -4.19
N GLY A 37 -0.47 13.65 -4.17
CA GLY A 37 -0.79 14.66 -3.17
C GLY A 37 -0.27 14.34 -1.75
N HIS A 38 0.48 13.26 -1.56
CA HIS A 38 1.00 12.85 -0.25
C HIS A 38 2.15 13.73 0.20
N SER A 39 2.29 13.94 1.52
CA SER A 39 3.47 14.65 2.06
C SER A 39 4.80 14.02 1.61
N ILE A 40 5.85 14.82 1.56
CA ILE A 40 7.20 14.37 1.15
C ILE A 40 7.69 13.20 2.01
N ASP A 41 7.44 13.21 3.33
CA ASP A 41 7.82 12.12 4.24
C ASP A 41 7.12 10.79 3.89
N VAL A 42 5.85 10.86 3.50
CA VAL A 42 5.10 9.69 3.02
C VAL A 42 5.68 9.21 1.69
N CYS A 43 6.04 10.11 0.78
CA CYS A 43 6.67 9.76 -0.49
C CYS A 43 8.01 9.04 -0.30
N TYR A 44 8.84 9.47 0.65
CA TYR A 44 10.06 8.76 1.03
C TYR A 44 9.75 7.33 1.50
N THR A 45 8.74 7.19 2.37
CA THR A 45 8.34 5.87 2.86
C THR A 45 7.83 4.98 1.72
N LEU A 46 7.06 5.52 0.78
CA LEU A 46 6.56 4.78 -0.38
C LEU A 46 7.68 4.32 -1.32
N VAL A 47 8.70 5.15 -1.52
CA VAL A 47 9.89 4.75 -2.28
C VAL A 47 10.68 3.65 -1.56
N GLU A 48 10.74 3.66 -0.23
CA GLU A 48 11.32 2.54 0.53
C GLU A 48 10.50 1.25 0.38
N GLU A 49 9.17 1.32 0.40
CA GLU A 49 8.31 0.15 0.14
C GLU A 49 8.48 -0.38 -1.29
N TYR A 50 8.62 0.51 -2.26
CA TYR A 50 8.95 0.16 -3.64
C TYR A 50 10.32 -0.51 -3.76
N ARG A 51 11.36 -0.01 -3.07
CA ARG A 51 12.68 -0.64 -3.01
C ARG A 51 12.59 -2.08 -2.47
N ARG A 52 11.81 -2.29 -1.40
CA ARG A 52 11.56 -3.62 -0.83
C ARG A 52 10.86 -4.53 -1.83
N PHE A 53 9.85 -4.04 -2.54
CA PHE A 53 9.18 -4.80 -3.58
C PHE A 53 10.14 -5.21 -4.71
N MET A 54 10.96 -4.28 -5.24
CA MET A 54 11.93 -4.60 -6.29
C MET A 54 12.99 -5.60 -5.83
N TYR A 55 13.36 -5.59 -4.54
CA TYR A 55 14.19 -6.65 -3.97
C TYR A 55 13.52 -8.02 -4.05
N LEU A 56 12.24 -8.14 -3.70
CA LEU A 56 11.51 -9.41 -3.77
C LEU A 56 11.43 -9.94 -5.21
N VAL A 57 11.09 -9.08 -6.17
CA VAL A 57 11.06 -9.43 -7.60
C VAL A 57 12.44 -9.86 -8.09
N GLY A 58 13.49 -9.16 -7.66
CA GLY A 58 14.86 -9.45 -8.04
C GLY A 58 15.39 -10.78 -7.48
N CYS A 59 15.07 -11.12 -6.23
CA CYS A 59 15.66 -12.28 -5.54
C CYS A 59 14.87 -13.58 -5.68
N THR A 60 13.57 -13.53 -5.98
CA THR A 60 12.74 -14.73 -6.13
C THR A 60 12.66 -15.21 -7.59
N GLY A 61 12.69 -14.29 -8.55
CA GLY A 61 12.43 -14.60 -9.95
C GLY A 61 10.95 -14.92 -10.24
N GLU A 62 10.09 -14.89 -9.23
CA GLU A 62 8.66 -15.20 -9.33
C GLU A 62 7.87 -13.98 -9.82
N THR A 63 6.67 -14.25 -10.37
CA THR A 63 5.70 -13.20 -10.70
C THR A 63 5.06 -12.73 -9.40
N LEU A 64 5.36 -11.50 -8.99
CA LEU A 64 4.86 -10.86 -7.78
C LEU A 64 4.09 -9.60 -8.15
N ALA A 65 3.00 -9.33 -7.43
CA ALA A 65 2.20 -8.13 -7.61
C ALA A 65 2.45 -7.12 -6.48
N PRO A 66 2.64 -5.83 -6.77
CA PRO A 66 2.73 -4.79 -5.76
C PRO A 66 1.34 -4.43 -5.20
N SER A 67 1.28 -3.71 -4.08
CA SER A 67 0.04 -3.04 -3.67
C SER A 67 -0.27 -1.85 -4.61
N PRO A 68 -1.51 -1.32 -4.63
CA PRO A 68 -1.87 -0.21 -5.51
C PRO A 68 -0.96 1.02 -5.38
N ILE A 69 -0.60 1.40 -4.15
CA ILE A 69 0.26 2.58 -3.92
C ILE A 69 1.72 2.33 -4.34
N VAL A 70 2.23 1.10 -4.17
CA VAL A 70 3.57 0.73 -4.64
C VAL A 70 3.61 0.60 -6.17
N ALA A 71 2.50 0.15 -6.78
CA ALA A 71 2.32 0.12 -8.23
C ALA A 71 2.42 1.53 -8.83
N LEU A 72 1.82 2.54 -8.19
CA LEU A 72 1.98 3.94 -8.61
C LEU A 72 3.44 4.36 -8.68
N VAL A 73 4.22 4.11 -7.62
CA VAL A 73 5.66 4.45 -7.59
C VAL A 73 6.39 3.74 -8.72
N TRP A 74 6.06 2.47 -8.96
CA TRP A 74 6.68 1.70 -10.04
C TRP A 74 6.36 2.28 -11.42
N ARG A 75 5.10 2.63 -11.71
CA ARG A 75 4.71 3.29 -12.96
C ARG A 75 5.43 4.62 -13.17
N LEU A 76 5.52 5.45 -12.12
CA LEU A 76 6.26 6.71 -12.17
C LEU A 76 7.76 6.50 -12.42
N HIS A 77 8.35 5.42 -11.90
CA HIS A 77 9.74 5.11 -12.18
C HIS A 77 9.92 4.66 -13.64
N ILE A 78 9.04 3.79 -14.16
CA ILE A 78 9.07 3.31 -15.55
C ILE A 78 8.92 4.45 -16.56
N SER A 79 8.11 5.47 -16.25
CA SER A 79 7.87 6.61 -17.16
C SER A 79 9.13 7.41 -17.48
N ASP A 80 10.16 7.35 -16.62
CA ASP A 80 11.52 7.76 -16.99
C ASP A 80 12.27 6.53 -17.52
N GLU A 81 12.07 6.20 -18.80
CA GLU A 81 12.63 4.99 -19.42
C GLU A 81 14.16 4.94 -19.31
N LYS A 82 14.82 6.10 -19.33
CA LYS A 82 16.27 6.19 -19.14
C LYS A 82 16.66 5.83 -17.71
N ALA A 83 15.93 6.33 -16.71
CA ALA A 83 16.10 5.91 -15.31
C ALA A 83 15.90 4.41 -15.14
N TYR A 84 14.83 3.89 -15.72
CA TYR A 84 14.38 2.56 -15.38
C TYR A 84 15.08 1.48 -16.20
N PHE A 85 15.01 1.56 -17.53
CA PHE A 85 15.51 0.51 -18.42
C PHE A 85 17.01 0.61 -18.69
N GLN A 86 17.57 1.81 -18.78
CA GLN A 86 18.98 2.00 -19.13
C GLN A 86 19.90 2.05 -17.89
N ASP A 87 19.34 2.39 -16.74
CA ASP A 87 20.09 2.57 -15.49
C ASP A 87 19.70 1.53 -14.44
N PHE A 88 18.52 1.67 -13.83
CA PHE A 88 18.14 0.90 -12.65
C PHE A 88 18.11 -0.61 -12.91
N CYS A 89 17.43 -1.05 -13.98
CA CYS A 89 17.33 -2.46 -14.34
C CYS A 89 18.71 -3.13 -14.54
N PRO A 90 19.58 -2.67 -15.45
CA PRO A 90 20.87 -3.33 -15.68
C PRO A 90 21.84 -3.15 -14.51
N ARG A 91 21.88 -1.98 -13.87
CA ARG A 91 22.91 -1.67 -12.86
C ARG A 91 22.55 -2.21 -11.47
N VAL A 92 21.29 -2.09 -11.06
CA VAL A 92 20.85 -2.40 -9.69
C VAL A 92 20.25 -3.80 -9.62
N ILE A 93 19.30 -4.10 -10.51
CA ILE A 93 18.63 -5.41 -10.52
C ILE A 93 19.51 -6.46 -11.21
N GLY A 94 20.18 -6.10 -12.30
CA GLY A 94 20.97 -7.01 -13.14
C GLY A 94 20.16 -7.68 -14.26
N ARG A 95 18.88 -7.34 -14.41
CA ARG A 95 18.00 -7.78 -15.50
C ARG A 95 16.87 -6.77 -15.71
N THR A 96 16.29 -6.77 -16.91
CA THR A 96 15.10 -5.98 -17.20
C THR A 96 13.88 -6.62 -16.56
N ILE A 97 13.13 -5.84 -15.78
CA ILE A 97 11.82 -6.24 -15.24
C ILE A 97 10.76 -5.46 -16.02
N HIS A 98 9.99 -6.16 -16.84
CA HIS A 98 8.86 -5.59 -17.57
C HIS A 98 7.62 -5.55 -16.68
N TYR A 99 6.90 -4.42 -16.72
CA TYR A 99 5.61 -4.27 -16.06
C TYR A 99 4.56 -5.03 -16.86
N ALA A 100 4.01 -6.11 -16.29
CA ALA A 100 3.13 -7.02 -17.03
C ALA A 100 1.69 -6.49 -17.12
N ALA A 101 1.16 -5.92 -16.03
CA ALA A 101 -0.17 -5.34 -15.95
C ALA A 101 -0.32 -4.54 -14.64
N ASP A 102 -1.34 -3.69 -14.56
CA ASP A 102 -1.75 -3.09 -13.30
C ASP A 102 -2.25 -4.14 -12.30
N PRO A 103 -2.11 -3.91 -10.97
CA PRO A 103 -2.57 -4.84 -9.96
C PRO A 103 -4.07 -5.11 -10.09
N LEU A 104 -4.47 -6.36 -9.92
CA LEU A 104 -5.88 -6.73 -9.76
C LEU A 104 -6.42 -6.20 -8.41
N PRO A 105 -7.75 -6.15 -8.23
CA PRO A 105 -8.34 -5.81 -6.93
C PRO A 105 -7.74 -6.63 -5.78
N ILE A 106 -7.54 -5.97 -4.63
CA ILE A 106 -7.00 -6.60 -3.42
C ILE A 106 -7.92 -7.77 -3.02
N GLY A 107 -7.35 -8.98 -2.90
CA GLY A 107 -8.07 -10.22 -2.59
C GLY A 107 -8.39 -11.10 -3.81
N GLU A 108 -8.17 -10.59 -5.03
CA GLU A 108 -8.38 -11.35 -6.28
C GLU A 108 -7.06 -11.76 -6.95
N ASP A 109 -5.91 -11.28 -6.45
CA ASP A 109 -4.59 -11.54 -7.02
C ASP A 109 -3.76 -12.54 -6.17
N PRO A 110 -3.60 -13.80 -6.62
CA PRO A 110 -2.74 -14.76 -5.95
C PRO A 110 -1.27 -14.33 -5.90
N ALA A 111 -0.81 -13.49 -6.85
CA ALA A 111 0.55 -12.97 -6.85
C ALA A 111 0.75 -11.92 -5.75
N TYR A 112 -0.30 -11.19 -5.37
CA TYR A 112 -0.24 -10.24 -4.27
C TYR A 112 -0.11 -10.94 -2.91
N GLU A 113 -0.87 -12.02 -2.68
CA GLU A 113 -0.72 -12.85 -1.47
C GLU A 113 0.70 -13.40 -1.36
N ARG A 114 1.25 -13.90 -2.47
CA ARG A 114 2.65 -14.37 -2.53
C ARG A 114 3.63 -13.24 -2.22
N THR A 115 3.41 -12.02 -2.72
CA THR A 115 4.22 -10.85 -2.37
C THR A 115 4.21 -10.61 -0.86
N LEU A 116 3.04 -10.64 -0.21
CA LEU A 116 2.93 -10.44 1.24
C LEU A 116 3.63 -11.55 2.03
N GLU A 117 3.56 -12.81 1.58
CA GLU A 117 4.32 -13.92 2.18
C GLU A 117 5.83 -13.67 2.13
N PHE A 118 6.36 -13.30 0.96
CA PHE A 118 7.79 -13.01 0.80
C PHE A 118 8.23 -11.77 1.57
N TYR A 119 7.41 -10.72 1.54
CA TYR A 119 7.63 -9.52 2.32
C TYR A 119 7.70 -9.85 3.81
N ALA A 120 6.74 -10.63 4.31
CA ALA A 120 6.68 -11.07 5.69
C ALA A 120 7.88 -11.91 6.11
N ARG A 121 8.51 -12.66 5.20
CA ARG A 121 9.74 -13.41 5.47
C ARG A 121 10.96 -12.50 5.51
N GLU A 122 11.12 -11.61 4.54
CA GLU A 122 12.34 -10.81 4.36
C GLU A 122 12.38 -9.53 5.22
N PHE A 123 11.24 -8.87 5.44
CA PHE A 123 11.18 -7.53 6.04
C PHE A 123 10.42 -7.45 7.35
N GLY A 124 9.44 -8.32 7.58
CA GLY A 124 8.54 -8.17 8.73
C GLY A 124 7.10 -8.07 8.32
N ARG A 125 6.21 -7.94 9.32
CA ARG A 125 4.83 -7.62 9.03
C ARG A 125 4.78 -6.26 8.33
N ALA A 126 4.24 -6.24 7.12
CA ALA A 126 4.06 -5.02 6.35
C ALA A 126 3.04 -4.10 7.05
N GLN A 127 3.23 -2.79 6.89
CA GLN A 127 2.25 -1.84 7.40
C GLN A 127 1.03 -1.83 6.47
N VAL A 128 -0.16 -2.03 7.04
CA VAL A 128 -1.42 -2.14 6.31
C VAL A 128 -1.69 -0.92 5.42
N GLN A 129 -1.16 0.25 5.81
CA GLN A 129 -1.31 1.48 5.03
C GLN A 129 -0.63 1.45 3.65
N TYR A 130 0.44 0.67 3.51
CA TYR A 130 1.18 0.53 2.25
C TYR A 130 0.95 -0.84 1.61
N TRP A 131 0.61 -1.84 2.43
CA TRP A 131 0.40 -3.22 2.03
C TRP A 131 -0.90 -3.73 2.68
N PRO A 132 -2.07 -3.39 2.11
CA PRO A 132 -3.35 -3.81 2.65
C PRO A 132 -3.48 -5.33 2.70
N ASP A 133 -4.14 -5.82 3.74
CA ASP A 133 -4.43 -7.23 3.90
C ASP A 133 -5.55 -7.65 2.92
N PRO A 134 -5.38 -8.69 2.08
CA PRO A 134 -6.42 -9.17 1.17
C PRO A 134 -7.75 -9.51 1.85
N ASP A 135 -7.75 -9.85 3.14
CA ASP A 135 -8.96 -10.12 3.93
C ASP A 135 -9.80 -8.85 4.25
N VAL A 136 -9.52 -7.70 3.61
CA VAL A 136 -10.33 -6.47 3.75
C VAL A 136 -11.82 -6.66 3.44
N GLY A 137 -12.19 -7.65 2.61
CA GLY A 137 -13.59 -8.00 2.37
C GLY A 137 -14.38 -8.33 3.65
N ALA A 138 -13.74 -9.04 4.59
CA ALA A 138 -14.36 -9.42 5.86
C ALA A 138 -14.55 -8.22 6.81
N VAL A 139 -13.63 -7.25 6.81
CA VAL A 139 -13.78 -6.03 7.62
C VAL A 139 -14.84 -5.08 7.06
N ASN A 140 -15.03 -5.02 5.75
CA ASN A 140 -16.13 -4.26 5.15
C ASN A 140 -17.51 -4.84 5.53
N LEU A 141 -17.65 -6.17 5.49
CA LEU A 141 -18.86 -6.85 5.97
C LEU A 141 -19.10 -6.59 7.46
N SER A 142 -18.04 -6.63 8.28
CA SER A 142 -18.13 -6.33 9.72
C SER A 142 -18.52 -4.86 10.00
N SER A 143 -18.06 -3.92 9.17
CA SER A 143 -18.37 -2.49 9.30
C SER A 143 -19.83 -2.20 8.95
N PHE A 144 -20.36 -2.85 7.91
CA PHE A 144 -21.78 -2.79 7.56
C PHE A 144 -22.65 -3.37 8.67
N LEU A 145 -22.28 -4.55 9.20
CA LEU A 145 -22.95 -5.18 10.35
C LEU A 145 -22.95 -4.27 11.58
N MET A 146 -21.81 -3.65 11.92
CA MET A 146 -21.71 -2.72 13.05
C MET A 146 -22.63 -1.49 12.90
N TRP A 147 -22.70 -0.91 11.69
CA TRP A 147 -23.62 0.19 11.41
C TRP A 147 -25.08 -0.22 11.53
N SER A 148 -25.44 -1.41 11.04
CA SER A 148 -26.79 -1.94 11.16
C SER A 148 -27.18 -2.14 12.63
N VAL A 149 -26.30 -2.72 13.45
CA VAL A 149 -26.52 -2.92 14.89
C VAL A 149 -26.67 -1.59 15.62
N GLY A 150 -25.81 -0.60 15.33
CA GLY A 150 -25.89 0.72 15.94
C GLY A 150 -27.21 1.44 15.63
N LEU A 151 -27.66 1.40 14.37
CA LEU A 151 -28.94 1.99 13.96
C LEU A 151 -30.14 1.28 14.60
N THR A 152 -30.14 -0.06 14.62
CA THR A 152 -31.22 -0.83 15.24
C THR A 152 -31.30 -0.58 16.75
N ALA A 153 -30.17 -0.54 17.45
CA ALA A 153 -30.12 -0.24 18.89
C ALA A 153 -30.62 1.18 19.20
N PHE A 154 -30.27 2.17 18.36
CA PHE A 154 -30.72 3.54 18.50
C PHE A 154 -32.23 3.70 18.26
N ALA A 155 -32.77 3.05 17.21
CA ALA A 155 -34.21 3.05 16.94
C ALA A 155 -35.00 2.38 18.07
N LEU A 156 -34.49 1.27 18.61
CA LEU A 156 -35.09 0.57 19.75
C LEU A 156 -35.04 1.42 21.03
N ALA A 157 -33.97 2.21 21.23
CA ALA A 157 -33.86 3.14 22.34
C ALA A 157 -34.96 4.21 22.32
N LEU A 158 -35.27 4.75 21.14
CA LEU A 158 -36.34 5.74 20.96
C LEU A 158 -37.73 5.14 21.22
N LEU A 159 -37.95 3.87 20.85
CA LEU A 159 -39.20 3.16 21.12
C LEU A 159 -39.41 2.84 22.60
N ILE A 160 -38.35 2.48 23.33
CA ILE A 160 -38.41 2.04 24.74
C ILE A 160 -38.14 3.19 25.72
N GLY A 161 -37.67 4.36 25.25
CA GLY A 161 -37.30 5.50 26.10
C GLY A 161 -36.04 5.25 26.94
N SER A 162 -35.13 4.40 26.46
CA SER A 162 -33.97 3.95 27.24
C SER A 162 -32.68 4.70 26.88
N ILE A 163 -32.13 5.42 27.85
CA ILE A 163 -30.89 6.18 27.72
C ILE A 163 -29.67 5.25 27.52
N ILE A 164 -29.69 4.04 28.09
CA ILE A 164 -28.59 3.07 27.99
C ILE A 164 -28.43 2.57 26.55
N PHE A 165 -29.53 2.25 25.87
CA PHE A 165 -29.49 1.83 24.47
C PHE A 165 -29.12 2.97 23.53
N ALA A 166 -29.55 4.20 23.82
CA ALA A 166 -29.16 5.38 23.06
C ALA A 166 -27.65 5.64 23.16
N ALA A 167 -27.08 5.53 24.36
CA ALA A 167 -25.64 5.68 24.60
C ALA A 167 -24.82 4.59 23.89
N PHE A 168 -25.29 3.33 23.91
CA PHE A 168 -24.62 2.23 23.22
C PHE A 168 -24.63 2.40 21.70
N GLY A 169 -25.78 2.75 21.10
CA GLY A 169 -25.88 3.04 19.67
C GLY A 169 -24.96 4.19 19.22
N ALA A 170 -24.93 5.28 20.00
CA ALA A 170 -24.04 6.42 19.74
C ALA A 170 -22.56 6.04 19.82
N PHE A 171 -22.17 5.20 20.79
CA PHE A 171 -20.79 4.70 20.93
C PHE A 171 -20.35 3.86 19.72
N VAL A 172 -21.20 2.96 19.21
CA VAL A 172 -20.89 2.13 18.04
C VAL A 172 -20.73 2.99 16.78
N ILE A 173 -21.62 3.97 16.58
CA ILE A 173 -21.57 4.87 15.42
C ILE A 173 -20.30 5.75 15.47
N THR A 174 -20.01 6.35 16.62
CA THR A 174 -18.82 7.20 16.79
C THR A 174 -17.53 6.40 16.68
N GLY A 175 -17.46 5.19 17.25
CA GLY A 175 -16.32 4.28 17.07
C GLY A 175 -16.10 3.89 15.60
N SER A 176 -17.18 3.62 14.87
CA SER A 176 -17.12 3.31 13.43
C SER A 176 -16.68 4.52 12.59
N MET A 177 -17.16 5.73 12.92
CA MET A 177 -16.71 6.97 12.29
C MET A 177 -15.24 7.26 12.57
N PHE A 178 -14.77 7.02 13.80
CA PHE A 178 -13.37 7.19 14.18
C PHE A 178 -12.45 6.21 13.44
N LEU A 179 -12.85 4.94 13.34
CA LEU A 179 -12.14 3.95 12.54
C LEU A 179 -12.08 4.39 11.07
N ARG A 180 -13.22 4.80 10.50
CA ARG A 180 -13.29 5.27 9.11
C ARG A 180 -12.45 6.52 8.85
N TRP A 181 -12.42 7.47 9.78
CA TRP A 181 -11.55 8.65 9.72
C TRP A 181 -10.06 8.29 9.84
N LYS A 182 -9.71 7.37 10.75
CA LYS A 182 -8.34 6.86 10.88
C LYS A 182 -7.87 6.12 9.63
N PHE A 183 -8.79 5.47 8.92
CA PHE A 183 -8.49 4.81 7.66
C PHE A 183 -8.63 5.74 6.43
N SER A 184 -9.25 6.92 6.55
CA SER A 184 -9.27 7.91 5.45
C SER A 184 -7.96 8.65 5.29
N SER A 185 -7.06 8.60 6.28
CA SER A 185 -5.67 9.07 6.13
C SER A 185 -4.77 8.05 5.43
N LEU A 186 -5.34 6.95 4.90
CA LEU A 186 -4.56 5.94 4.19
C LEU A 186 -4.11 6.46 2.81
N PRO A 187 -2.88 6.17 2.40
CA PRO A 187 -2.33 6.63 1.12
C PRO A 187 -3.11 6.21 -0.13
N LEU A 188 -4.00 5.23 0.01
CA LEU A 188 -4.68 4.55 -1.10
C LEU A 188 -5.82 5.35 -1.72
N GLN A 189 -6.39 6.32 -1.00
CA GLN A 189 -7.62 6.99 -1.44
C GLN A 189 -7.38 8.05 -2.54
N ASN A 190 -6.15 8.57 -2.63
CA ASN A 190 -5.74 9.52 -3.68
C ASN A 190 -5.36 8.83 -5.00
N LEU A 191 -5.44 7.50 -5.09
CA LEU A 191 -5.08 6.74 -6.28
C LEU A 191 -6.20 6.64 -7.31
N HIS A 192 -7.29 7.39 -7.16
CA HIS A 192 -8.37 7.35 -8.12
C HIS A 192 -7.85 7.90 -9.46
N PRO A 193 -7.83 7.10 -10.54
CA PRO A 193 -7.74 7.69 -11.85
C PRO A 193 -9.03 8.48 -12.05
N GLU A 194 -8.91 9.70 -12.58
CA GLU A 194 -10.03 10.32 -13.26
C GLU A 194 -10.49 9.32 -14.33
N THR A 195 -11.62 8.66 -14.04
CA THR A 195 -12.36 7.91 -15.05
C THR A 195 -12.99 8.95 -15.99
N GLU A 196 -12.39 9.05 -17.17
CA GLU A 196 -12.85 9.75 -18.39
C GLU A 196 -13.20 11.24 -18.32
#